data_AF-A0A1V6DGE4-F1
#
_entry.id   AF-A0A1V6DGE4-F1
#
_cell.length_a   1.000
_cell.length_b   1.000
_cell.length_c   1.000
_cell.angle_alpha   90.00
_cell.angle_beta   90.00
_cell.angle_gamma   90.00
#
_symmetry.space_group_name_H-M   'P 1'
#
loop_
_entity.id
_entity.type
_entity.pdbx_description
1 polymer ?
#
loop_
_entity_poly.entity_id
_entity_poly.type
_entity_poly.pdbx_seq_one_letter_code
_entity_poly.pdbx_strand_id
1 'polypeptide(L)'
;MGADTVTEPRPWPNNAREVRDLAAELAITGRWAIEPMLTGKFSAAESIRRIAIAIVTFQKISRLLESVGAQTNPIYDTENSFENIRIQYEDQ
;
A
#
# COMPACT_ATOMS: atom_id res chain seq x y z
N MET A 1 -12.38 -4.00 42.90
CA MET A 1 -13.48 -4.09 41.93
C MET A 1 -12.95 -3.56 40.62
N GLY A 2 -12.49 -4.46 39.73
CA GLY A 2 -11.99 -4.08 38.42
C GLY A 2 -13.17 -3.73 37.53
N ALA A 3 -13.20 -2.51 37.00
CA ALA A 3 -14.13 -2.18 35.94
C ALA A 3 -13.61 -2.86 34.68
N ASP A 4 -14.20 -4.01 34.34
CA ASP A 4 -14.15 -4.54 32.98
C ASP A 4 -14.72 -3.46 32.07
N THR A 5 -13.83 -2.68 31.44
CA THR A 5 -14.22 -1.74 30.40
C THR A 5 -14.67 -2.58 29.21
N VAL A 6 -15.96 -2.86 29.16
CA VAL A 6 -16.61 -3.40 27.97
C VAL A 6 -16.49 -2.34 26.89
N THR A 7 -15.39 -2.36 26.14
CA THR A 7 -15.23 -1.55 24.93
C THR A 7 -16.33 -1.99 23.97
N GLU A 8 -17.17 -1.06 23.56
CA GLU A 8 -18.24 -1.31 22.59
C GLU A 8 -17.68 -2.08 21.38
N PRO A 9 -18.40 -3.10 20.87
CA PRO A 9 -17.97 -3.82 19.67
C PRO A 9 -17.73 -2.83 18.54
N ARG A 10 -16.63 -3.00 17.80
CA ARG A 10 -16.31 -2.12 16.66
C ARG A 10 -17.51 -2.05 15.69
N PRO A 11 -17.91 -0.86 15.23
CA PRO A 11 -19.02 -0.71 14.31
C PRO A 11 -18.78 -1.51 13.01
N TRP A 12 -19.84 -2.16 12.52
CA TRP A 12 -19.85 -3.04 11.36
C TRP A 12 -19.66 -2.25 10.04
N PRO A 13 -18.95 -2.80 9.02
CA PRO A 13 -18.38 -4.14 8.96
C PRO A 13 -17.00 -4.25 9.59
N ASN A 14 -16.82 -5.26 10.45
CA ASN A 14 -15.54 -5.59 11.08
C ASN A 14 -14.71 -6.53 10.16
N ASN A 15 -14.55 -6.15 8.90
CA ASN A 15 -13.83 -6.92 7.88
C ASN A 15 -12.37 -6.47 7.71
N ALA A 16 -11.85 -5.62 8.62
CA ALA A 16 -10.49 -5.08 8.55
C ALA A 16 -9.41 -6.16 8.42
N ARG A 17 -9.61 -7.32 9.07
CA ARG A 17 -8.71 -8.46 8.95
C ARG A 17 -8.74 -9.06 7.54
N GLU A 18 -9.93 -9.34 7.01
CA GLU A 18 -10.08 -9.92 5.66
C GLU A 18 -9.54 -8.98 4.58
N VAL A 19 -9.81 -7.69 4.71
CA VAL A 19 -9.33 -6.65 3.79
C VAL A 19 -7.80 -6.55 3.83
N ARG A 20 -7.19 -6.62 5.02
CA ARG A 20 -5.73 -6.66 5.17
C ARG A 20 -5.13 -7.90 4.51
N ASP A 21 -5.71 -9.07 4.76
CA ASP A 21 -5.19 -10.33 4.22
C ASP A 21 -5.30 -10.35 2.69
N LEU A 22 -6.43 -9.88 2.13
CA LEU A 22 -6.61 -9.69 0.69
C LEU A 22 -5.64 -8.66 0.10
N ALA A 23 -5.39 -7.54 0.80
CA ALA A 23 -4.40 -6.55 0.38
C ALA A 23 -2.99 -7.16 0.34
N ALA A 24 -2.63 -8.05 1.27
CA ALA A 24 -1.36 -8.75 1.26
C ALA A 24 -1.23 -9.72 0.07
N GLU A 25 -2.28 -10.46 -0.26
CA GLU A 25 -2.31 -11.34 -1.45
C GLU A 25 -2.12 -10.53 -2.75
N LEU A 26 -2.79 -9.39 -2.86
CA LEU A 26 -2.59 -8.47 -3.98
C LEU A 26 -1.16 -7.94 -4.00
N ALA A 27 -0.56 -7.60 -2.87
CA ALA A 27 0.81 -7.10 -2.81
C ALA A 27 1.81 -8.09 -3.41
N ILE A 28 1.62 -9.40 -3.16
CA ILE A 28 2.42 -10.48 -3.76
C ILE A 28 2.27 -10.46 -5.29
N THR A 29 1.04 -10.33 -5.80
CA THR A 29 0.77 -10.25 -7.24
C THR A 29 1.49 -9.08 -7.90
N GLY A 30 1.42 -7.89 -7.28
CA GLY A 30 2.11 -6.69 -7.76
C GLY A 30 3.62 -6.86 -7.76
N ARG A 31 4.16 -7.44 -6.67
CA ARG A 31 5.59 -7.77 -6.55
C ARG A 31 6.04 -8.71 -7.66
N TRP A 32 5.35 -9.81 -7.90
CA TRP A 32 5.72 -10.76 -8.96
C TRP A 32 5.70 -10.16 -10.37
N ALA A 33 4.87 -9.16 -10.61
CA ALA A 33 4.87 -8.45 -11.88
C ALA A 33 6.13 -7.59 -12.06
N ILE A 34 6.51 -6.83 -11.03
CA ILE A 34 7.55 -5.79 -11.11
C ILE A 34 8.95 -6.26 -10.71
N GLU A 35 9.08 -7.20 -9.77
CA GLU A 35 10.37 -7.71 -9.28
C GLU A 35 11.29 -8.24 -10.39
N PRO A 36 10.78 -9.01 -11.39
CA PRO A 36 11.62 -9.46 -12.49
C PRO A 36 12.26 -8.32 -13.29
N MET A 37 11.63 -7.14 -13.32
CA MET A 37 12.13 -5.97 -14.05
C MET A 37 13.43 -5.40 -13.47
N LEU A 38 13.78 -5.74 -12.22
CA LEU A 38 15.02 -5.31 -11.58
C LEU A 38 16.26 -6.02 -12.13
N THR A 39 16.09 -7.24 -12.64
CA THR A 39 17.21 -8.10 -13.07
C THR A 39 17.10 -8.56 -14.53
N GLY A 40 15.88 -8.60 -15.07
CA GLY A 40 15.59 -9.09 -16.41
C GLY A 40 15.55 -7.99 -17.47
N LYS A 41 15.89 -8.35 -18.72
CA LYS A 41 15.66 -7.52 -19.89
C LYS A 41 14.31 -7.90 -20.52
N PHE A 42 13.43 -6.94 -20.65
CA PHE A 42 12.10 -7.11 -21.26
C PHE A 42 11.96 -6.22 -22.49
N SER A 43 11.10 -6.61 -23.42
CA SER A 43 10.70 -5.72 -24.51
C SER A 43 9.93 -4.53 -23.96
N ALA A 44 9.89 -3.43 -24.71
CA ALA A 44 9.14 -2.23 -24.30
C ALA A 44 7.66 -2.55 -23.97
N ALA A 45 7.02 -3.38 -24.79
CA ALA A 45 5.63 -3.81 -24.58
C ALA A 45 5.46 -4.62 -23.29
N GLU A 46 6.36 -5.54 -22.99
CA GLU A 46 6.29 -6.37 -21.78
C GLU A 46 6.60 -5.56 -20.52
N SER A 47 7.54 -4.62 -20.59
CA SER A 47 7.80 -3.66 -19.50
C SER A 47 6.55 -2.84 -19.16
N ILE A 48 5.86 -2.30 -20.18
CA ILE A 48 4.61 -1.55 -19.99
C ILE A 48 3.54 -2.45 -19.36
N ARG A 49 3.40 -3.69 -19.85
CA ARG A 49 2.42 -4.65 -19.31
C ARG A 49 2.65 -4.93 -17.83
N ARG A 50 3.90 -5.18 -17.43
CA ARG A 50 4.27 -5.46 -16.04
C ARG A 50 4.02 -4.27 -15.12
N ILE A 51 4.41 -3.07 -15.56
CA ILE A 51 4.13 -1.82 -14.84
C ILE A 51 2.62 -1.62 -14.69
N ALA A 52 1.84 -1.85 -15.75
CA ALA A 52 0.38 -1.72 -15.69
C ALA A 52 -0.25 -2.69 -14.68
N ILE A 53 0.21 -3.95 -14.65
CA ILE A 53 -0.24 -4.94 -13.66
C ILE A 53 0.08 -4.48 -12.24
N ALA A 54 1.30 -3.98 -12.00
CA ALA A 54 1.70 -3.49 -10.68
C ALA A 54 0.84 -2.28 -10.26
N ILE A 55 0.66 -1.29 -11.13
CA ILE A 55 -0.15 -0.08 -10.86
C ILE A 55 -1.60 -0.45 -10.51
N VAL A 56 -2.24 -1.27 -11.33
CA VAL A 56 -3.63 -1.69 -11.09
C VAL A 56 -3.76 -2.43 -9.76
N THR A 57 -2.76 -3.26 -9.43
CA THR A 57 -2.72 -3.99 -8.17
C THR A 57 -2.59 -3.04 -6.97
N PHE A 58 -1.70 -2.05 -7.02
CA PHE A 58 -1.55 -1.05 -5.96
C PHE A 58 -2.78 -0.15 -5.79
N GLN A 59 -3.46 0.20 -6.90
CA GLN A 59 -4.73 0.91 -6.84
C GLN A 59 -5.80 0.11 -6.12
N LYS A 60 -5.90 -1.20 -6.39
CA LYS A 60 -6.84 -2.10 -5.69
C LYS A 60 -6.52 -2.19 -4.20
N ILE A 61 -5.25 -2.34 -3.83
CA ILE A 61 -4.81 -2.35 -2.42
C ILE A 61 -5.21 -1.04 -1.73
N SER A 62 -4.98 0.10 -2.36
CA SER A 62 -5.34 1.41 -1.81
C SER A 62 -6.85 1.49 -1.53
N ARG A 63 -7.69 1.08 -2.48
CA ARG A 63 -9.15 1.05 -2.31
C ARG A 63 -9.63 0.08 -1.24
N LEU A 64 -8.97 -1.08 -1.13
CA LEU A 64 -9.26 -2.05 -0.07
C LEU A 64 -8.99 -1.42 1.30
N LEU A 65 -7.81 -0.85 1.50
CA LEU A 65 -7.44 -0.24 2.77
C LEU A 65 -8.31 0.98 3.11
N GLU A 66 -8.65 1.80 2.12
CA GLU A 66 -9.60 2.91 2.29
C GLU A 66 -10.97 2.44 2.80
N SER A 67 -11.46 1.29 2.31
CA SER A 67 -12.76 0.75 2.71
C SER A 67 -12.86 0.40 4.20
N VAL A 68 -11.72 0.23 4.88
CA VAL A 68 -11.61 -0.05 6.31
C VAL A 68 -11.02 1.11 7.10
N GLY A 69 -10.97 2.30 6.50
CA GLY A 69 -10.63 3.56 7.16
C GLY A 69 -9.18 4.03 6.99
N ALA A 70 -8.36 3.38 6.16
CA ALA A 70 -7.04 3.94 5.84
C ALA A 70 -7.19 5.24 5.03
N GLN A 71 -6.39 6.25 5.38
CA GLN A 71 -6.37 7.51 4.65
C GLN A 71 -5.29 7.48 3.56
N THR A 72 -5.72 7.57 2.30
CA THR A 72 -4.87 7.69 1.10
C THR A 72 -4.98 9.11 0.55
N ASN A 73 -4.77 10.13 1.39
CA ASN A 73 -4.76 11.50 0.91
C ASN A 73 -3.34 11.82 0.36
N PRO A 74 -3.19 12.17 -0.94
CA PRO A 74 -1.89 12.54 -1.49
C PRO A 74 -1.27 13.77 -0.82
N ILE A 75 -2.10 14.64 -0.19
CA ILE A 75 -1.62 15.86 0.47
C ILE A 75 -0.83 15.54 1.75
N TYR A 76 -1.22 14.51 2.51
CA TYR A 76 -0.49 14.10 3.73
C TYR A 76 0.83 13.37 3.44
N ASP A 77 1.00 12.84 2.22
CA ASP A 77 2.25 12.21 1.77
C ASP A 77 3.28 13.27 1.33
N THR A 78 2.84 14.37 0.71
CA THR A 78 3.73 15.46 0.26
C THR A 78 4.40 16.24 1.38
N GLU A 79 3.78 16.33 2.57
CA GLU A 79 4.39 17.01 3.73
C GLU A 79 5.51 16.18 4.40
N ASN A 80 5.55 14.86 4.22
CA ASN A 80 6.55 13.98 4.87
C ASN A 80 7.58 13.35 3.91
N SER A 81 7.30 13.27 2.61
CA SER A 81 8.12 12.49 1.67
C SER A 81 9.27 13.28 1.02
N PHE A 82 9.14 14.60 0.84
CA PHE A 82 10.17 15.42 0.20
C PHE A 82 11.16 16.08 1.17
N GLU A 83 10.78 16.27 2.44
CA GLU A 83 11.70 16.86 3.44
C GLU A 83 12.77 15.86 3.89
N ASN A 84 12.45 14.57 3.98
CA ASN A 84 13.40 13.54 4.43
C ASN A 84 14.49 13.16 3.40
N ILE A 85 14.32 13.52 2.12
CA ILE A 85 15.32 13.24 1.07
C ILE A 85 16.38 14.35 1.00
N ARG A 86 16.07 15.58 1.45
CA ARG A 86 17.01 16.71 1.41
C ARG A 86 18.08 16.68 2.50
N ILE A 87 17.84 15.99 3.63
CA ILE A 87 18.74 16.04 4.79
C ILE A 87 20.01 15.17 4.59
N GLN A 88 20.10 14.32 3.56
CA GLN A 88 21.27 13.44 3.36
C GLN A 88 22.38 14.00 2.45
N TYR A 89 22.23 15.20 1.89
CA TYR A 89 23.21 15.76 0.94
C TYR A 89 23.91 17.05 1.41
N GLU A 90 23.63 17.54 2.61
CA GLU A 90 24.26 18.78 3.14
C GLU A 90 25.41 18.54 4.15
N ASP A 91 25.71 17.28 4.49
CA ASP A 91 26.80 16.92 5.43
C ASP A 91 27.96 16.13 4.76
N GLN A 92 28.42 16.55 3.57
CA GLN A 92 29.71 16.11 2.98
C GLN A 92 30.58 17.29 2.53
#